data_AF-A0A6M1ZRV3-F1
#
_entry.id   AF-A0A6M1ZRV3-F1
#
_cell.length_a   1.000
_cell.length_b   1.000
_cell.length_c   1.000
_cell.angle_alpha   90.00
_cell.angle_beta   90.00
_cell.angle_gamma   90.00
#
_symmetry.space_group_name_H-M   'P 1'
#
loop_
_entity.id
_entity.type
_entity.pdbx_description
1 polymer ?
#
loop_
_entity_poly.entity_id
_entity_poly.type
_entity_poly.pdbx_seq_one_letter_code
_entity_poly.pdbx_strand_id
1 'polypeptide(L)'
;MNWARHFVFYRSLELEGNHWWLVRAKAKIGSKRAVQFMHFHFVVGITLTQPLTFICLTLILPSIYLCPTRGKMANTEEKKKKKRPSAEKRETQNQKRRLQNRVFTSSVRTTQRTFNEALKARDKESIQETFSKVYSMIDKGVKRGLISGNKASRAKAKAAAQVAAQAS
;
A
#
# COMPACT_ATOMS: atom_id res chain seq x y z
N MET A 1 34.53 38.97 7.35
CA MET A 1 34.36 37.71 6.60
C MET A 1 32.88 37.35 6.61
N ASN A 2 32.04 37.99 5.80
CA ASN A 2 31.80 37.71 4.38
C ASN A 2 31.96 36.21 4.05
N TRP A 3 30.86 35.58 3.65
CA TRP A 3 30.72 34.77 2.44
C TRP A 3 29.24 34.38 2.33
N ALA A 4 28.47 35.31 1.79
CA ALA A 4 27.32 34.97 0.97
C ALA A 4 27.81 34.03 -0.14
N ARG A 5 27.29 32.81 -0.18
CA ARG A 5 27.40 31.96 -1.37
C ARG A 5 26.12 32.09 -2.17
N HIS A 6 26.23 32.96 -3.17
CA HIS A 6 25.61 32.84 -4.47
C HIS A 6 25.19 31.41 -4.81
N PHE A 7 23.92 31.24 -5.17
CA PHE A 7 23.54 30.29 -6.20
C PHE A 7 22.72 31.07 -7.22
N VAL A 8 23.41 31.64 -8.21
CA VAL A 8 22.78 32.14 -9.44
C VAL A 8 23.01 31.06 -10.49
N PHE A 9 21.93 30.47 -10.98
CA PHE A 9 21.89 29.97 -12.35
C PHE A 9 20.54 30.31 -12.95
N TYR A 10 20.56 31.30 -13.83
CA TYR A 10 19.49 31.60 -14.78
C TYR A 10 19.38 30.47 -15.80
N ARG A 11 18.16 30.05 -16.14
CA ARG A 11 17.85 29.57 -17.49
C ARG A 11 16.42 29.95 -17.84
N SER A 12 16.32 30.73 -18.91
CA SER A 12 15.13 31.30 -19.53
C SER A 12 14.16 30.24 -20.08
N LEU A 13 12.88 30.61 -20.05
CA LEU A 13 11.80 30.37 -21.02
C LEU A 13 11.60 28.94 -21.55
N GLU A 14 10.49 28.33 -21.12
CA GLU A 14 9.58 27.59 -22.01
C GLU A 14 8.16 27.67 -21.41
N LEU A 15 7.27 28.28 -22.18
CA LEU A 15 5.82 28.24 -21.98
C LEU A 15 5.36 26.81 -22.32
N GLU A 16 4.50 26.26 -21.45
CA GLU A 16 3.35 25.38 -21.73
C GLU A 16 3.15 24.31 -20.64
N GLY A 17 1.91 24.21 -20.17
CA GLY A 17 1.36 22.97 -19.61
C GLY A 17 1.50 22.76 -18.10
N ASN A 18 0.45 23.14 -17.35
CA ASN A 18 -0.06 22.44 -16.17
C ASN A 18 0.96 21.85 -15.19
N HIS A 19 1.60 22.69 -14.37
CA HIS A 19 2.36 22.23 -13.22
C HIS A 19 1.79 22.81 -11.91
N TRP A 20 1.12 21.95 -11.14
CA TRP A 20 0.65 22.23 -9.79
C TRP A 20 1.84 22.48 -8.84
N TRP A 21 2.06 23.74 -8.46
CA TRP A 21 2.95 24.05 -7.33
C TRP A 21 2.17 24.01 -6.02
N LEU A 22 2.16 22.84 -5.38
CA LEU A 22 1.83 22.72 -3.96
C LEU A 22 2.98 23.33 -3.15
N VAL A 23 2.90 24.62 -2.84
CA VAL A 23 3.82 25.24 -1.88
C VAL A 23 3.52 24.63 -0.51
N ARG A 24 4.32 23.63 -0.13
CA ARG A 24 4.21 22.97 1.17
C ARG A 24 4.87 23.85 2.23
N ALA A 25 4.14 24.85 2.72
CA ALA A 25 4.51 25.54 3.94
C ALA A 25 4.32 24.60 5.15
N LYS A 26 5.40 24.24 5.82
CA LYS A 26 5.37 23.52 7.11
C LYS A 26 5.67 24.52 8.22
N ALA A 27 4.63 25.13 8.78
CA ALA A 27 4.76 25.82 10.06
C ALA A 27 4.82 24.78 11.19
N LYS A 28 5.83 24.87 12.07
CA LYS A 28 6.02 23.96 13.20
C LYS A 28 5.54 24.65 14.47
N ILE A 29 4.25 24.49 14.78
CA ILE A 29 3.69 24.91 16.08
C ILE A 29 3.67 23.66 16.98
N GLY A 30 4.72 23.49 17.79
CA GLY A 30 4.80 22.44 18.81
C GLY A 30 4.83 20.98 18.30
N SER A 31 4.48 20.03 19.20
CA SER A 31 4.67 18.58 19.03
C SER A 31 3.48 17.81 18.42
N LYS A 32 2.40 18.49 18.03
CA LYS A 32 1.23 17.84 17.42
C LYS A 32 1.02 18.37 16.01
N ARG A 33 1.08 17.48 15.02
CA ARG A 33 0.67 17.78 13.64
C ARG A 33 -0.84 17.87 13.60
N ALA A 34 -1.39 19.09 13.70
CA ALA A 34 -2.76 19.34 13.28
C ALA A 34 -2.73 19.63 11.76
N VAL A 35 -3.44 18.82 10.98
CA VAL A 35 -3.72 19.13 9.58
C VAL A 35 -5.08 19.81 9.58
N GLN A 36 -5.09 21.14 9.58
CA GLN A 36 -6.31 21.91 9.41
C GLN A 36 -6.64 21.92 7.91
N PHE A 37 -7.58 21.09 7.49
CA PHE A 37 -8.19 21.18 6.16
C PHE A 37 -9.15 22.37 6.20
N MET A 38 -8.76 23.51 5.63
CA MET A 38 -9.73 24.57 5.35
C MET A 38 -10.51 24.16 4.11
N HIS A 39 -11.78 23.78 4.31
CA HIS A 39 -12.72 23.60 3.22
C HIS A 39 -13.15 25.00 2.76
N PHE A 40 -12.67 25.43 1.59
CA PHE A 40 -13.02 26.74 1.02
C PHE A 40 -14.35 26.58 0.28
N HIS A 41 -15.44 27.13 0.83
CA HIS A 41 -16.73 27.17 0.14
C HIS A 41 -16.66 28.20 -0.99
N PHE A 42 -16.69 27.69 -2.22
CA PHE A 42 -16.79 28.46 -3.45
C PHE A 42 -18.26 28.85 -3.65
N VAL A 43 -18.62 30.12 -3.42
CA VAL A 43 -19.94 30.65 -3.75
C VAL A 43 -19.78 31.63 -4.89
N VAL A 44 -20.18 31.19 -6.08
CA VAL A 44 -20.32 31.99 -7.30
C VAL A 44 -21.50 32.94 -7.12
N GLY A 45 -21.30 34.22 -7.42
CA GLY A 45 -22.30 35.27 -7.28
C GLY A 45 -23.45 35.18 -8.29
N ILE A 46 -24.66 35.51 -7.82
CA ILE A 46 -25.83 35.91 -8.62
C ILE A 46 -26.42 37.18 -7.97
N THR A 47 -26.97 38.02 -8.83
CA THR A 47 -27.25 39.47 -8.78
C THR A 47 -28.31 39.99 -7.78
N LEU A 48 -28.13 41.26 -7.37
CA LEU A 48 -29.08 42.32 -6.95
C LEU A 48 -30.57 41.96 -6.75
N THR A 49 -31.14 42.30 -5.57
CA THR A 49 -32.20 43.34 -5.30
C THR A 49 -32.78 43.11 -3.87
N GLN A 50 -32.81 44.13 -3.00
CA GLN A 50 -33.48 44.13 -1.66
C GLN A 50 -34.99 44.49 -1.81
N PRO A 51 -35.94 44.32 -0.84
CA PRO A 51 -35.77 44.43 0.63
C PRO A 51 -36.67 43.56 1.58
N LEU A 52 -36.23 43.50 2.85
CA LEU A 52 -37.00 43.46 4.11
C LEU A 52 -37.90 42.24 4.50
N THR A 53 -37.73 41.88 5.78
CA THR A 53 -38.57 41.06 6.68
C THR A 53 -38.61 39.54 6.50
N PHE A 54 -37.76 38.83 7.24
CA PHE A 54 -38.16 37.62 7.98
C PHE A 54 -37.39 37.58 9.31
N ILE A 55 -38.07 38.06 10.34
CA ILE A 55 -37.75 37.84 11.75
C ILE A 55 -38.03 36.36 12.08
N CYS A 56 -37.31 35.83 13.07
CA CYS A 56 -37.75 34.81 14.04
C CYS A 56 -36.95 33.49 14.01
N LEU A 57 -36.42 33.15 15.20
CA LEU A 57 -36.11 31.80 15.69
C LEU A 57 -35.18 30.97 14.79
N THR A 58 -33.90 30.84 15.13
CA THR A 58 -33.52 29.80 16.09
C THR A 58 -32.16 30.14 16.70
N LEU A 59 -32.21 30.83 17.84
CA LEU A 59 -31.24 30.64 18.90
C LEU A 59 -31.35 29.19 19.39
N ILE A 60 -30.65 28.28 18.73
CA ILE A 60 -30.28 27.01 19.35
C ILE A 60 -28.88 27.23 19.90
N LEU A 61 -28.84 27.72 21.14
CA LEU A 61 -27.71 27.49 22.03
C LEU A 61 -27.56 25.96 22.15
N PRO A 62 -26.48 25.33 21.69
CA PRO A 62 -26.11 24.05 22.23
C PRO A 62 -25.60 24.35 23.64
N SER A 63 -26.53 24.26 24.59
CA SER A 63 -26.34 23.51 25.83
C SER A 63 -24.89 23.13 26.08
N ILE A 64 -24.26 23.87 27.00
CA ILE A 64 -23.59 23.28 28.15
C ILE A 64 -22.92 21.94 27.82
N TYR A 65 -21.77 22.00 27.15
CA TYR A 65 -20.70 21.06 27.46
C TYR A 65 -19.63 21.84 28.19
N LEU A 66 -19.88 22.00 29.48
CA LEU A 66 -18.83 22.15 30.48
C LEU A 66 -17.83 21.03 30.18
N CYS A 67 -16.69 21.38 29.58
CA CYS A 67 -15.59 20.45 29.40
C CYS A 67 -15.23 19.96 30.82
N PRO A 68 -15.39 18.67 31.15
CA PRO A 68 -15.07 18.19 32.47
C PRO A 68 -13.61 18.54 32.75
N THR A 69 -13.42 19.30 33.81
CA THR A 69 -12.13 19.71 34.34
C THR A 69 -11.26 18.47 34.49
N ARG A 70 -10.18 18.49 33.71
CA ARG A 70 -8.89 17.84 33.92
C ARG A 70 -8.67 17.48 35.39
N GLY A 71 -8.96 16.24 35.78
CA GLY A 71 -8.87 15.86 37.18
C GLY A 71 -9.09 14.38 37.48
N LYS A 72 -8.17 13.52 37.01
CA LYS A 72 -7.37 12.62 37.86
C LYS A 72 -6.08 12.32 37.11
N MET A 73 -4.95 12.72 37.69
CA MET A 73 -3.62 12.39 37.22
C MET A 73 -3.41 10.90 37.44
N ALA A 74 -3.82 10.08 36.47
CA ALA A 74 -3.30 8.72 36.40
C ALA A 74 -1.82 8.87 36.08
N ASN A 75 -0.95 8.35 36.96
CA ASN A 75 0.42 8.02 36.61
C ASN A 75 0.36 7.03 35.43
N THR A 76 0.21 7.57 34.23
CA THR A 76 0.50 6.83 33.01
C THR A 76 2.01 6.83 32.97
N GLU A 77 2.62 5.82 33.60
CA GLU A 77 4.04 5.56 33.38
C GLU A 77 4.25 5.52 31.87
N GLU A 78 4.94 6.52 31.32
CA GLU A 78 5.28 6.56 29.91
C GLU A 78 6.21 5.38 29.63
N LYS A 79 5.63 4.23 29.26
CA LYS A 79 6.39 3.03 28.95
C LYS A 79 7.31 3.34 27.77
N LYS A 80 8.61 3.54 28.05
CA LYS A 80 9.64 3.70 27.01
C LYS A 80 9.53 2.53 26.03
N LYS A 81 9.37 2.84 24.74
CA LYS A 81 9.34 1.82 23.68
C LYS A 81 10.60 0.95 23.76
N LYS A 82 10.44 -0.31 24.17
CA LYS A 82 11.53 -1.28 24.23
C LYS A 82 12.09 -1.50 22.82
N LYS A 83 13.37 -1.16 22.62
CA LYS A 83 14.08 -1.45 21.36
C LYS A 83 14.40 -2.94 21.33
N ARG A 84 13.92 -3.64 20.30
CA ARG A 84 14.29 -5.05 20.09
C ARG A 84 15.74 -5.11 19.58
N PRO A 85 16.61 -5.96 20.14
CA PRO A 85 17.94 -6.18 19.60
C PRO A 85 17.83 -6.68 18.14
N SER A 86 18.83 -6.34 17.32
CA SER A 86 18.81 -6.64 15.88
C SER A 86 18.63 -8.12 15.60
N ALA A 87 19.26 -9.00 16.39
CA ALA A 87 19.16 -10.45 16.29
C ALA A 87 17.72 -10.97 16.47
N GLU A 88 17.08 -10.66 17.60
CA GLU A 88 15.70 -11.08 17.90
C GLU A 88 14.69 -10.59 16.83
N LYS A 89 14.92 -9.37 16.31
CA LYS A 89 14.12 -8.83 15.20
C LYS A 89 14.29 -9.68 13.94
N ARG A 90 15.51 -10.08 13.59
CA ARG A 90 15.78 -10.91 12.41
C ARG A 90 15.17 -12.30 12.56
N GLU A 91 15.25 -12.92 13.73
CA GLU A 91 14.61 -14.21 13.98
C GLU A 91 13.10 -14.16 13.77
N THR A 92 12.43 -13.16 14.35
CA THR A 92 10.97 -12.99 14.20
C THR A 92 10.58 -12.76 12.73
N GLN A 93 11.36 -11.96 11.99
CA GLN A 93 11.13 -11.73 10.55
C GLN A 93 11.35 -13.01 9.73
N ASN A 94 12.39 -13.77 10.06
CA ASN A 94 12.72 -15.02 9.37
C ASN A 94 11.66 -16.08 9.60
N GLN A 95 11.13 -16.22 10.83
CA GLN A 95 10.03 -17.14 11.13
C GLN A 95 8.80 -16.83 10.26
N LYS A 96 8.39 -15.55 10.19
CA LYS A 96 7.25 -15.11 9.37
C LYS A 96 7.46 -15.42 7.89
N ARG A 97 8.61 -15.06 7.33
CA ARG A 97 8.97 -15.35 5.93
C ARG A 97 9.04 -16.85 5.66
N ARG A 98 9.60 -17.64 6.59
CA ARG A 98 9.70 -19.09 6.48
C ARG A 98 8.32 -19.74 6.38
N LEU A 99 7.36 -19.32 7.20
CA LEU A 99 5.98 -19.84 7.15
C LEU A 99 5.31 -19.52 5.80
N GLN A 100 5.38 -18.27 5.35
CA GLN A 100 4.82 -17.84 4.06
C GLN A 100 5.46 -18.59 2.88
N ASN A 101 6.79 -18.72 2.89
CA ASN A 101 7.52 -19.40 1.83
C ASN A 101 7.25 -20.90 1.84
N ARG A 102 7.11 -21.51 3.02
CA ARG A 102 6.74 -22.92 3.17
C ARG A 102 5.39 -23.19 2.51
N VAL A 103 4.37 -22.41 2.87
CA VAL A 103 3.01 -22.57 2.33
C VAL A 103 3.01 -22.43 0.81
N PHE A 104 3.63 -21.38 0.29
CA PHE A 104 3.67 -21.16 -1.16
C PHE A 104 4.41 -22.29 -1.90
N THR A 105 5.58 -22.71 -1.39
CA THR A 105 6.37 -23.79 -2.01
C THR A 105 5.61 -25.12 -1.95
N SER A 106 4.88 -25.40 -0.86
CA SER A 106 4.00 -26.57 -0.81
C SER A 106 2.88 -26.48 -1.83
N SER A 107 2.22 -25.33 -2.00
CA SER A 107 1.17 -25.17 -3.02
C SER A 107 1.69 -25.45 -4.44
N VAL A 108 2.88 -24.94 -4.79
CA VAL A 108 3.50 -25.23 -6.11
C VAL A 108 3.72 -26.75 -6.27
N ARG A 109 4.27 -27.42 -5.25
CA ARG A 109 4.46 -28.88 -5.28
C ARG A 109 3.15 -29.64 -5.40
N THR A 110 2.11 -29.21 -4.70
CA THR A 110 0.77 -29.81 -4.79
C THR A 110 0.21 -29.66 -6.20
N THR A 111 0.29 -28.47 -6.81
CA THR A 111 -0.18 -28.29 -8.20
C THR A 111 0.58 -29.14 -9.21
N GLN A 112 1.87 -29.39 -8.97
CA GLN A 112 2.64 -30.32 -9.80
C GLN A 112 2.24 -31.78 -9.59
N ARG A 113 1.87 -32.18 -8.36
CA ARG A 113 1.35 -33.53 -8.07
C ARG A 113 0.02 -33.76 -8.76
N THR A 114 -0.93 -32.83 -8.64
CA THR A 114 -2.25 -32.93 -9.29
C THR A 114 -2.12 -32.98 -10.82
N PHE A 115 -1.16 -32.25 -11.39
CA PHE A 115 -0.86 -32.34 -12.82
C PHE A 115 -0.31 -33.72 -13.20
N ASN A 116 0.61 -34.29 -12.42
CA ASN A 116 1.12 -35.63 -12.67
C ASN A 116 0.04 -36.71 -12.49
N GLU A 117 -0.92 -36.52 -11.59
CA GLU A 117 -2.08 -37.41 -11.43
C GLU A 117 -3.01 -37.34 -12.65
N ALA A 118 -3.31 -36.14 -13.15
CA ALA A 118 -4.08 -35.94 -14.39
C ALA A 118 -3.39 -36.60 -15.60
N LEU A 119 -2.07 -36.49 -15.71
CA LEU A 119 -1.30 -37.17 -16.76
C LEU A 119 -1.42 -38.70 -16.68
N LYS A 120 -1.49 -39.28 -15.47
CA LYS A 120 -1.67 -40.73 -15.31
C LYS A 120 -3.09 -41.18 -15.67
N ALA A 121 -4.09 -40.36 -15.36
CA ALA A 121 -5.49 -40.62 -15.69
C ALA A 121 -5.80 -40.47 -17.19
N ARG A 122 -4.95 -39.75 -17.95
CA ARG A 122 -5.09 -39.48 -19.40
C ARG A 122 -6.32 -38.64 -19.79
N ASP A 123 -6.88 -37.91 -18.84
CA ASP A 123 -8.02 -37.02 -19.07
C ASP A 123 -7.56 -35.70 -19.71
N LYS A 124 -7.87 -35.49 -21.00
CA LYS A 124 -7.36 -34.34 -21.78
C LYS A 124 -7.77 -32.98 -21.21
N GLU A 125 -9.01 -32.86 -20.72
CA GLU A 125 -9.54 -31.62 -20.15
C GLU A 125 -8.83 -31.25 -18.84
N SER A 126 -8.70 -32.21 -17.92
CA SER A 126 -8.07 -31.98 -16.63
C SER A 126 -6.56 -31.70 -16.77
N ILE A 127 -5.89 -32.30 -17.76
CA ILE A 127 -4.49 -31.99 -18.10
C ILE A 127 -4.36 -30.53 -18.52
N GLN A 128 -5.22 -30.04 -19.42
CA GLN A 128 -5.14 -28.65 -19.90
C GLN A 128 -5.37 -27.63 -18.78
N GLU A 129 -6.34 -27.89 -17.91
CA GLU A 129 -6.60 -27.04 -16.75
C GLU A 129 -5.42 -27.01 -15.77
N THR A 130 -4.94 -28.20 -15.39
CA THR A 130 -3.86 -28.33 -14.40
C THR A 130 -2.54 -27.79 -14.94
N PHE A 131 -2.30 -27.93 -16.25
CA PHE A 131 -1.15 -27.33 -16.94
C PHE A 131 -1.14 -25.80 -16.82
N SER A 132 -2.27 -25.14 -17.11
CA SER A 132 -2.41 -23.69 -16.94
C SER A 132 -2.20 -23.25 -15.48
N LYS A 133 -2.77 -24.01 -14.53
CA LYS A 133 -2.59 -23.78 -13.08
C LYS A 133 -1.11 -23.88 -12.67
N VAL A 134 -0.37 -24.87 -13.18
CA VAL A 134 1.07 -25.05 -12.91
C VAL A 134 1.88 -23.84 -13.41
N TYR A 135 1.65 -23.38 -14.63
CA TYR A 135 2.33 -22.20 -15.18
C TYR A 135 2.07 -20.96 -14.32
N SER A 136 0.81 -20.70 -13.99
CA SER A 136 0.40 -19.57 -13.14
C SER A 136 1.12 -19.59 -11.78
N MET A 137 1.18 -20.76 -11.14
CA MET A 137 1.81 -20.90 -9.82
C MET A 137 3.33 -20.73 -9.87
N ILE A 138 4.00 -21.26 -10.90
CA ILE A 138 5.44 -21.09 -11.08
C ILE A 138 5.78 -19.61 -11.28
N ASP A 139 5.03 -18.90 -12.12
CA ASP A 139 5.29 -17.49 -12.42
C ASP A 139 5.02 -16.56 -11.24
N LYS A 140 3.98 -16.86 -10.44
CA LYS A 140 3.77 -16.20 -9.14
C LYS A 140 4.96 -16.43 -8.22
N GLY A 141 5.61 -17.60 -8.29
CA GLY A 141 6.81 -17.91 -7.50
C GLY A 141 8.04 -17.12 -7.91
N VAL A 142 8.20 -16.87 -9.21
CA VAL A 142 9.27 -16.00 -9.75
C VAL A 142 9.04 -14.56 -9.34
N LYS A 143 7.82 -14.04 -9.51
CA LYS A 143 7.46 -12.65 -9.11
C LYS A 143 7.70 -12.39 -7.62
N ARG A 144 7.50 -13.41 -6.77
CA ARG A 144 7.77 -13.32 -5.32
C ARG A 144 9.24 -13.56 -4.94
N GLY A 145 10.10 -13.93 -5.89
CA GLY A 145 11.52 -14.22 -5.66
C GLY A 145 11.80 -15.54 -4.93
N LEU A 146 10.84 -16.48 -4.91
CA LEU A 146 11.01 -17.80 -4.27
C LEU A 146 11.65 -18.82 -5.23
N ILE A 147 11.40 -18.66 -6.53
CA ILE A 147 11.90 -19.54 -7.59
C ILE A 147 12.75 -18.69 -8.53
N SER A 148 13.98 -19.12 -8.83
CA SER A 148 14.81 -18.43 -9.82
C SER A 148 14.26 -18.59 -11.23
N GLY A 149 14.50 -17.60 -12.10
CA GLY A 149 14.03 -17.64 -13.49
C GLY A 149 14.41 -18.93 -14.21
N ASN A 150 15.67 -19.35 -14.09
CA ASN A 150 16.14 -20.59 -14.71
C ASN A 150 15.44 -21.84 -14.16
N LYS A 151 15.14 -21.88 -12.86
CA LYS A 151 14.39 -23.00 -12.25
C LYS A 151 12.96 -23.04 -12.76
N ALA A 152 12.32 -21.88 -12.93
CA ALA A 152 10.99 -21.78 -13.52
C ALA A 152 10.98 -22.23 -14.98
N SER A 153 11.92 -21.76 -15.81
CA SER A 153 12.02 -22.16 -17.21
C SER A 153 12.21 -23.66 -17.38
N ARG A 154 13.09 -24.30 -16.58
CA ARG A 154 13.26 -25.76 -16.59
C ARG A 154 11.98 -26.50 -16.20
N ALA A 155 11.25 -26.02 -15.20
CA ALA A 155 10.00 -26.64 -14.77
C ALA A 155 8.91 -26.54 -15.85
N LYS A 156 8.80 -25.38 -16.52
CA LYS A 156 7.89 -25.16 -17.65
C LYS A 156 8.22 -26.05 -18.84
N ALA A 157 9.50 -26.11 -19.22
CA ALA A 157 9.98 -26.96 -20.32
C ALA A 157 9.68 -28.44 -20.04
N LYS A 158 9.92 -28.91 -18.81
CA LYS A 158 9.58 -30.29 -18.42
C LYS A 158 8.08 -30.57 -18.53
N ALA A 159 7.22 -29.67 -18.02
CA ALA A 159 5.78 -29.83 -18.11
C ALA A 159 5.29 -29.86 -19.56
N ALA A 160 5.83 -28.98 -20.42
CA ALA A 160 5.50 -28.94 -21.84
C ALA A 160 5.90 -30.23 -22.56
N ALA A 161 7.11 -30.75 -22.30
CA ALA A 161 7.57 -32.01 -22.86
C ALA A 161 6.67 -33.19 -22.45
N GLN A 162 6.19 -33.22 -21.21
CA GLN A 162 5.27 -34.26 -20.74
C GLN A 162 3.92 -34.21 -21.45
N VAL A 163 3.36 -33.02 -21.66
CA VAL A 163 2.10 -32.87 -22.42
C VAL A 163 2.29 -33.26 -23.88
N ALA A 164 3.38 -32.83 -24.52
CA ALA A 164 3.69 -33.19 -25.90
C ALA A 164 3.81 -34.72 -26.09
N ALA A 165 4.48 -35.40 -25.15
CA ALA A 165 4.61 -36.86 -25.16
C ALA A 165 3.30 -37.63 -24.90
N GLN A 166 2.26 -36.98 -24.36
CA GLN A 166 0.92 -37.59 -24.26
C GLN A 166 0.06 -37.34 -25.50
N ALA A 167 0.41 -36.35 -26.32
CA ALA A 167 -0.31 -36.02 -27.54
C ALA A 167 0.16 -36.84 -28.75
N SER A 168 1.39 -37.36 -28.72
CA SER A 168 1.95 -38.33 -29.67
C SER A 168 1.53 -39.76 -29.33
#